data_AF-A0A2V8QMI4-F1
#
_entry.id   AF-A0A2V8QMI4-F1
#
_cell.length_a   1.000
_cell.length_b   1.000
_cell.length_c   1.000
_cell.angle_alpha   90.00
_cell.angle_beta   90.00
_cell.angle_gamma   90.00
#
_symmetry.space_group_name_H-M   'P 1'
#
loop_
_entity.id
_entity.type
_entity.pdbx_description
1 polymer ?
#
loop_
_entity_poly.entity_id
_entity_poly.type
_entity_poly.pdbx_seq_one_letter_code
_entity_poly.pdbx_strand_id
1 'polypeptide(L)'
;MNRANLTRRFFSACKRAGLSCEGRSLYTLRRSHATLSVLSGDNLKALSERLGHVSVEFTQDEYVDALPAIQQQAADGPESKLLRTQLAPFEGAREM
;
A
#
# COMPACT_ATOMS: atom_id res chain seq x y z
N MET A 1 13.74 -22.84 15.82
CA MET A 1 12.58 -22.15 16.45
C MET A 1 11.32 -22.94 16.12
N ASN A 2 10.55 -23.39 17.11
CA ASN A 2 9.34 -24.20 16.89
C ASN A 2 8.15 -23.31 16.46
N ARG A 3 7.41 -23.71 15.40
CA ARG A 3 6.24 -22.98 14.87
C ARG A 3 5.21 -22.65 15.96
N ALA A 4 4.88 -23.62 16.82
CA ALA A 4 3.90 -23.43 17.88
C ALA A 4 4.35 -22.36 18.90
N ASN A 5 5.65 -22.34 19.24
CA ASN A 5 6.21 -21.33 20.14
C ASN A 5 6.21 -19.94 19.49
N LEU A 6 6.51 -19.85 18.19
CA LEU A 6 6.48 -18.57 17.47
C LEU A 6 5.05 -18.01 17.41
N THR A 7 4.07 -18.84 17.07
CA THR A 7 2.65 -18.47 17.04
C THR A 7 2.15 -18.03 18.42
N ARG A 8 2.51 -18.76 19.49
CA ARG A 8 2.15 -18.37 20.86
C ARG A 8 2.73 -17.00 21.23
N ARG A 9 4.01 -16.75 20.91
CA ARG A 9 4.67 -15.46 21.18
C ARG A 9 4.02 -14.32 20.39
N PHE A 10 3.64 -14.57 19.13
CA PHE A 10 2.91 -13.62 18.30
C PHE A 10 1.56 -13.23 18.93
N PHE A 11 0.73 -14.20 19.31
CA PHE A 11 -0.55 -13.90 19.94
C PHE A 11 -0.41 -13.18 21.30
N SER A 12 0.61 -13.54 22.08
CA SER A 12 0.94 -12.80 23.31
C SER A 12 1.29 -11.34 23.02
N ALA A 13 2.08 -11.08 21.96
CA ALA A 13 2.40 -9.72 21.53
C ALA A 13 1.16 -8.96 21.04
N CYS A 14 0.28 -9.59 20.25
CA CYS A 14 -0.98 -8.98 19.81
C CYS A 14 -1.88 -8.60 20.99
N LYS A 15 -2.02 -9.49 21.99
CA LYS A 15 -2.80 -9.22 23.22
C LYS A 15 -2.24 -8.02 23.99
N ARG A 16 -0.90 -7.94 24.13
CA ARG A 16 -0.22 -6.82 24.79
C ARG A 16 -0.39 -5.50 24.04
N ALA A 17 -0.49 -5.55 22.72
CA ALA A 17 -0.72 -4.39 21.87
C ALA A 17 -2.21 -3.98 21.77
N GLY A 18 -3.12 -4.68 22.44
CA GLY A 18 -4.56 -4.39 22.37
C GLY A 18 -5.20 -4.76 21.03
N LEU A 19 -4.55 -5.62 20.23
CA LEU A 19 -5.07 -6.04 18.93
C LEU A 19 -5.90 -7.32 19.08
N SER A 20 -7.09 -7.37 18.48
CA SER A 20 -7.87 -8.61 18.39
C SER A 20 -7.05 -9.68 17.69
N CYS A 21 -6.87 -10.85 18.28
CA CYS A 21 -6.08 -11.94 17.70
C CYS A 21 -6.90 -12.79 16.71
N GLU A 22 -8.19 -12.52 16.58
CA GLU A 22 -9.12 -13.31 15.77
C GLU A 22 -8.80 -13.15 14.28
N GLY A 23 -8.63 -14.28 13.58
CA GLY A 23 -8.27 -14.31 12.16
C GLY A 23 -6.84 -13.84 11.82
N ARG A 24 -6.02 -13.43 12.80
CA ARG A 24 -4.63 -13.01 12.55
C ARG A 24 -3.66 -14.18 12.64
N SER A 25 -2.71 -14.21 11.70
CA SER A 25 -1.61 -15.17 11.70
C SER A 25 -0.28 -14.43 11.52
N LEU A 26 0.83 -15.16 11.64
CA LEU A 26 2.15 -14.61 11.31
C LEU A 26 2.22 -14.12 9.85
N TYR A 27 1.44 -14.72 8.94
CA TYR A 27 1.35 -14.27 7.56
C TYR A 27 0.75 -12.86 7.45
N THR A 28 -0.12 -12.46 8.39
CA THR A 28 -0.64 -11.09 8.44
C THR A 28 0.48 -10.05 8.57
N LEU A 29 1.58 -10.36 9.28
CA LEU A 29 2.74 -9.46 9.36
C LEU A 29 3.40 -9.25 7.99
N ARG A 30 3.49 -10.32 7.18
CA ARG A 30 4.00 -10.22 5.81
C ARG A 30 3.10 -9.34 4.96
N ARG A 31 1.77 -9.50 5.08
CA ARG A 31 0.81 -8.64 4.38
C ARG A 31 0.98 -7.18 4.80
N SER A 32 1.07 -6.90 6.10
CA SER A 32 1.30 -5.54 6.61
C SER A 32 2.60 -4.92 6.10
N HIS A 33 3.70 -5.69 6.06
CA HIS A 33 4.96 -5.21 5.49
C HIS A 33 4.81 -4.83 4.02
N ALA A 34 4.17 -5.68 3.21
CA ALA A 34 3.94 -5.40 1.80
C ALA A 34 3.07 -4.15 1.62
N THR A 35 1.94 -4.04 2.32
CA THR A 35 1.07 -2.86 2.30
C THR A 35 1.83 -1.58 2.66
N LEU A 36 2.64 -1.59 3.72
CA LEU A 36 3.41 -0.42 4.14
C LEU A 36 4.46 0.00 3.10
N SER A 37 5.17 -0.96 2.49
CA SER A 37 6.12 -0.68 1.41
C SER A 37 5.42 -0.04 0.21
N VAL A 38 4.30 -0.60 -0.23
CA VAL A 38 3.54 -0.05 -1.37
C VAL A 38 3.04 1.37 -1.06
N LEU A 39 2.47 1.60 0.12
CA LEU A 39 2.00 2.94 0.53
C LEU A 39 3.13 3.97 0.68
N SER A 40 4.35 3.51 0.95
CA SER A 40 5.55 4.36 1.03
C SER A 40 6.12 4.70 -0.35
N GLY A 41 5.57 4.12 -1.43
CA GLY A 41 6.05 4.31 -2.80
C GLY A 41 7.27 3.46 -3.16
N ASP A 42 7.51 2.34 -2.46
CA ASP A 42 8.59 1.42 -2.82
C ASP A 42 8.38 0.83 -4.23
N ASN A 43 9.51 0.48 -4.87
CA ASN A 43 9.48 -0.22 -6.15
C ASN A 43 8.85 -1.62 -6.01
N LEU A 44 7.75 -1.86 -6.73
CA LEU A 44 6.96 -3.09 -6.63
C LEU A 44 7.75 -4.35 -7.01
N LYS A 45 8.65 -4.25 -8.00
CA LYS A 45 9.51 -5.37 -8.40
C LYS A 45 10.50 -5.73 -7.29
N ALA A 46 11.17 -4.74 -6.71
CA ALA A 46 12.09 -4.94 -5.60
C ALA A 46 11.38 -5.52 -4.36
N LEU A 47 10.15 -5.07 -4.09
CA LEU A 47 9.30 -5.64 -3.04
C LEU A 47 8.95 -7.10 -3.32
N SER A 48 8.54 -7.44 -4.54
CA SER A 48 8.23 -8.80 -4.97
C SER A 48 9.41 -9.75 -4.81
N GLU A 49 10.61 -9.33 -5.23
CA GLU A 49 11.86 -10.07 -5.06
C GLU A 49 12.21 -10.28 -3.58
N ARG A 50 12.12 -9.22 -2.76
CA ARG A 50 12.34 -9.31 -1.30
C ARG A 50 11.36 -10.26 -0.62
N LEU A 51 10.12 -10.27 -1.07
CA LEU A 51 9.09 -11.17 -0.58
C LEU A 51 9.31 -12.61 -1.09
N GLY A 52 10.02 -12.79 -2.20
CA GLY A 52 10.23 -14.11 -2.82
C GLY A 52 8.98 -14.62 -3.54
N HIS A 53 8.18 -13.72 -4.11
CA HIS A 53 7.03 -14.11 -4.93
C HIS A 53 7.47 -14.58 -6.31
N VAL A 54 6.72 -15.53 -6.86
CA VAL A 54 6.96 -16.12 -8.19
C VAL A 54 6.89 -15.05 -9.29
N SER A 55 6.06 -14.01 -9.10
CA SER A 55 5.95 -12.92 -10.05
C SER A 55 5.53 -11.60 -9.41
N VAL A 56 5.83 -10.50 -10.09
CA VAL A 56 5.47 -9.14 -9.65
C VAL A 56 3.97 -8.93 -9.75
N GLU A 57 3.31 -9.50 -10.76
CA GLU A 57 1.87 -9.46 -10.98
C GLU A 57 1.12 -10.03 -9.77
N PHE A 58 1.57 -11.15 -9.21
CA PHE A 58 0.98 -11.70 -7.99
C PHE A 58 1.06 -10.72 -6.81
N THR A 59 2.16 -9.97 -6.69
CA THR A 59 2.31 -8.93 -5.66
C THR A 59 1.38 -7.74 -5.93
N GLN A 60 1.18 -7.41 -7.20
CA GLN A 60 0.31 -6.33 -7.64
C GLN A 60 -1.16 -6.64 -7.33
N ASP A 61 -1.64 -7.80 -7.76
CA ASP A 61 -3.03 -8.24 -7.55
C ASP A 61 -3.38 -8.28 -6.05
N GLU A 62 -2.45 -8.76 -5.22
CA GLU A 62 -2.69 -8.94 -3.78
C GLU A 62 -2.59 -7.63 -2.97
N TYR A 63 -1.72 -6.69 -3.34
CA TYR A 63 -1.42 -5.51 -2.49
C TYR A 63 -1.66 -4.16 -3.13
N VAL A 64 -1.68 -4.04 -4.46
CA VAL A 64 -1.86 -2.75 -5.13
C VAL A 64 -3.33 -2.57 -5.51
N ASP A 65 -3.91 -3.56 -6.19
CA ASP A 65 -5.27 -3.43 -6.74
C ASP A 65 -6.36 -3.53 -5.66
N ALA A 66 -6.04 -4.18 -4.54
CA ALA A 66 -6.93 -4.33 -3.40
C ALA A 66 -6.96 -3.11 -2.45
N LEU A 67 -6.13 -2.07 -2.68
CA LEU A 67 -6.03 -0.91 -1.79
C LEU A 67 -6.72 0.33 -2.37
N PRO A 68 -7.88 0.75 -1.82
CA PRO A 68 -8.61 1.94 -2.28
C PRO A 68 -7.77 3.23 -2.24
N ALA A 69 -6.85 3.33 -1.29
CA ALA A 69 -5.97 4.50 -1.14
C ALA A 69 -5.09 4.73 -2.39
N ILE A 70 -4.62 3.65 -3.02
CA ILE A 70 -3.77 3.75 -4.22
C ILE A 70 -4.61 4.13 -5.44
N GLN A 71 -5.82 3.58 -5.56
CA GLN A 71 -6.77 3.99 -6.60
C GLN A 71 -7.15 5.46 -6.47
N GLN A 72 -7.33 5.98 -5.24
CA GLN A 72 -7.55 7.41 -5.03
C GLN A 72 -6.32 8.24 -5.41
N GLN A 73 -5.11 7.82 -5.05
CA GLN A 73 -3.89 8.51 -5.50
C GLN A 73 -3.73 8.53 -7.02
N ALA A 74 -4.16 7.47 -7.72
CA ALA A 74 -4.15 7.41 -9.17
C ALA A 74 -5.23 8.33 -9.78
N ALA A 75 -6.42 8.38 -9.19
CA ALA A 75 -7.51 9.28 -9.60
C ALA A 75 -7.15 10.76 -9.38
N ASP A 76 -6.48 11.07 -8.26
CA ASP A 76 -5.92 12.39 -7.94
C ASP A 76 -4.57 12.64 -8.65
N GLY A 77 -4.24 11.77 -9.59
CA GLY A 77 -2.99 11.73 -10.33
C GLY A 77 -2.72 12.98 -11.18
N PRO A 78 -1.58 13.00 -11.89
CA PRO A 78 -1.05 14.18 -12.55
C PRO A 78 -2.01 14.85 -13.54
N GLU A 79 -2.92 14.10 -14.18
CA GLU A 79 -3.97 14.67 -15.04
C GLU A 79 -4.88 15.64 -14.28
N SER A 80 -5.33 15.30 -13.07
CA SER A 80 -6.14 16.21 -12.25
C SER A 80 -5.37 17.52 -11.94
N LYS A 81 -4.06 17.43 -11.71
CA LYS A 81 -3.17 18.57 -11.45
C LYS A 81 -2.91 19.40 -12.71
N LEU A 82 -2.78 18.75 -13.86
CA LEU A 82 -2.64 19.39 -15.17
C LEU A 82 -3.92 20.16 -15.54
N LEU A 83 -5.08 19.54 -15.39
CA LEU A 83 -6.38 20.13 -15.68
C LEU A 83 -6.74 21.28 -14.73
N ARG A 84 -6.36 21.21 -13.45
CA ARG A 84 -6.53 22.33 -12.50
C ARG A 84 -5.69 23.55 -12.86
N THR A 85 -4.49 23.34 -13.40
CA THR A 85 -3.55 24.43 -13.72
C THR A 85 -3.98 25.21 -14.97
N GLN A 86 -4.68 24.57 -15.91
CA GLN A 86 -5.18 25.22 -17.14
C GLN A 86 -6.49 26.01 -16.95
N LEU A 87 -7.15 25.93 -15.77
CA LEU A 87 -8.37 26.67 -15.46
C LEU A 87 -8.11 27.99 -14.71
N ALA A 88 -6.85 28.38 -14.50
CA ALA A 88 -6.55 29.75 -14.09
C ALA A 88 -7.10 30.71 -15.18
N PRO A 89 -7.90 31.74 -14.83
CA PRO A 89 -8.46 32.63 -15.82
C PRO A 89 -7.33 33.29 -16.60
N PHE A 90 -7.40 33.26 -17.93
CA PHE A 90 -6.51 34.00 -18.80
C PHE A 90 -6.80 35.51 -18.62
N GLU A 91 -6.17 36.15 -17.65
CA GLU A 91 -6.16 37.62 -17.50
C GLU A 91 -5.31 38.23 -18.62
N GLY A 92 -5.89 38.35 -19.82
CA GLY A 92 -5.12 38.83 -20.97
C GLY A 92 -5.92 39.19 -22.22
N ALA A 93 -7.20 39.56 -22.08
CA ALA A 93 -8.02 40.02 -23.22
C ALA A 93 -8.71 41.36 -22.91
N ARG A 94 -7.95 42.33 -22.38
CA ARG A 94 -8.37 43.73 -22.26
C ARG A 94 -7.18 44.61 -22.61
N GLU A 95 -7.01 44.88 -23.90
CA GLU A 95 -6.39 46.07 -24.48
C GLU A 95 -6.49 45.98 -26.01
N MET A 96 -7.68 46.28 -26.51
CA MET A 96 -8.00 46.83 -27.84
C MET A 96 -9.13 47.83 -27.64
#